data_AF-A0A9P4QH71-F1
#
_entry.id   AF-A0A9P4QH71-F1
#
_cell.length_a   1.000
_cell.length_b   1.000
_cell.length_c   1.000
_cell.angle_alpha   90.00
_cell.angle_beta   90.00
_cell.angle_gamma   90.00
#
_symmetry.space_group_name_H-M   'P 1'
#
loop_
_entity.id
_entity.type
_entity.pdbx_description
1 polymer ?
#
loop_
_entity_poly.entity_id
_entity_poly.type
_entity_poly.pdbx_seq_one_letter_code
_entity_poly.pdbx_strand_id
1 'polypeptide(L)'
;MPLYAPSVIIPIYAVFTAIGIILTLLRFYVRTSVSRNAHSRNPFGLDDLFISIGLLITLTCSAIQFYNATNSNQGKAYTSAMKAPQRIIGMRIEFAMTVIEKPAFGAIKLSLLFFYRRIFGHWPSFQKVNNALVVIIVIWVMGFVFADLFICGSHLEYYYALNQALGKAHCGSKGLALVLFAFTSVITDLFVVSLPLFYIRRLQLRRSKRIAACVVFLLGGV
;
A
#
# COMPACT_ATOMS: atom_id res chain seq x y z
N MET A 1 7.44 1.80 -22.54
CA MET A 1 8.84 1.43 -22.21
C MET A 1 8.74 0.38 -21.12
N PRO A 2 9.35 -0.82 -21.26
CA PRO A 2 9.63 -1.60 -20.06
C PRO A 2 10.71 -0.82 -19.33
N LEU A 3 10.36 -0.13 -18.24
CA LEU A 3 11.31 0.73 -17.54
C LEU A 3 12.37 -0.09 -16.78
N TYR A 4 12.16 -1.40 -16.62
CA TYR A 4 13.08 -2.32 -15.95
C TYR A 4 13.03 -3.71 -16.59
N ALA A 5 14.18 -4.39 -16.62
CA ALA A 5 14.25 -5.78 -17.05
C ALA A 5 13.46 -6.66 -16.05
N PRO A 6 12.77 -7.72 -16.52
CA PRO A 6 12.00 -8.60 -15.64
C PRO A 6 12.90 -9.25 -14.58
N SER A 7 14.19 -9.44 -14.88
CA SER A 7 15.22 -9.88 -13.93
C SER A 7 15.42 -8.96 -12.71
N VAL A 8 15.06 -7.68 -12.82
CA VAL A 8 15.14 -6.71 -11.71
C VAL A 8 13.79 -6.56 -11.00
N ILE A 9 12.70 -6.57 -11.77
CA ILE A 9 11.33 -6.36 -11.24
C ILE A 9 10.86 -7.55 -10.39
N ILE A 10 11.06 -8.77 -10.88
CA ILE A 10 10.60 -10.01 -10.24
C ILE A 10 11.15 -10.18 -8.82
N PRO A 11 12.48 -10.07 -8.57
CA PRO A 11 13.00 -10.22 -7.21
C PRO A 11 12.53 -9.11 -6.27
N ILE A 12 12.37 -7.87 -6.76
CA ILE A 12 11.83 -6.76 -5.95
C ILE A 12 10.40 -7.12 -5.49
N TYR A 13 9.50 -7.44 -6.41
CA TYR A 13 8.13 -7.79 -6.04
C TYR A 13 8.08 -9.01 -5.13
N ALA A 14 8.86 -10.05 -5.39
CA ALA A 14 8.90 -11.25 -4.57
C ALA A 14 9.34 -10.95 -3.13
N VAL A 15 10.43 -10.20 -2.96
CA VAL A 15 10.97 -9.86 -1.63
C VAL A 15 10.01 -8.97 -0.84
N PHE A 16 9.54 -7.87 -1.43
CA PHE A 16 8.64 -6.95 -0.74
C PHE A 16 7.29 -7.60 -0.42
N THR A 17 6.75 -8.42 -1.33
CA THR A 17 5.49 -9.14 -1.07
C THR A 17 5.68 -10.21 0.02
N ALA A 18 6.78 -10.96 0.00
CA ALA A 18 7.07 -11.97 1.03
C ALA A 18 7.24 -11.33 2.41
N ILE A 19 7.99 -10.22 2.49
CA ILE A 19 8.11 -9.43 3.72
C ILE A 19 6.73 -8.97 4.19
N GLY A 20 5.94 -8.33 3.32
CA GLY A 20 4.58 -7.87 3.66
C GLY A 20 3.67 -9.00 4.18
N ILE A 21 3.71 -10.19 3.57
CA ILE A 21 2.96 -11.37 4.04
C ILE A 21 3.44 -11.80 5.43
N ILE A 22 4.76 -11.94 5.63
CA ILE A 22 5.31 -12.40 6.91
C ILE A 22 4.96 -11.42 8.03
N LEU A 23 5.09 -10.12 7.78
CA LEU A 23 4.80 -9.08 8.76
C LEU A 23 3.30 -9.03 9.13
N THR A 24 2.43 -9.21 8.15
CA THR A 24 0.99 -9.21 8.37
C THR A 24 0.52 -10.48 9.08
N LEU A 25 1.05 -11.65 8.73
CA LEU A 25 0.83 -12.90 9.49
C LEU A 25 1.35 -12.78 10.93
N LEU A 26 2.52 -12.21 11.13
CA LEU A 26 3.07 -11.95 12.47
C LEU A 26 2.16 -11.02 13.27
N ARG A 27 1.61 -9.97 12.66
CA ARG A 27 0.65 -9.07 13.29
C ARG A 27 -0.63 -9.79 13.71
N PHE A 28 -1.19 -10.63 12.83
CA PHE A 28 -2.34 -11.48 13.17
C PHE A 28 -2.01 -12.47 14.30
N TYR A 29 -0.83 -13.09 14.27
CA TYR A 29 -0.37 -14.02 15.30
C TYR A 29 -0.21 -13.32 16.66
N VAL A 30 0.46 -12.17 16.71
CA VAL A 30 0.61 -11.38 17.93
C VAL A 30 -0.75 -10.93 18.46
N ARG A 31 -1.65 -10.48 17.59
CA ARG A 31 -3.00 -10.03 17.99
C ARG A 31 -3.85 -11.16 18.54
N THR A 32 -3.86 -12.33 17.89
CA THR A 32 -4.59 -13.52 18.37
C THR A 32 -3.99 -14.06 19.66
N SER A 33 -2.67 -14.01 19.82
CA SER A 33 -1.97 -14.43 21.04
C SER A 33 -2.21 -13.48 22.22
N VAL A 34 -2.18 -12.17 21.97
CA VAL A 34 -2.49 -11.14 22.99
C VAL A 34 -3.97 -11.16 23.34
N SER A 35 -4.87 -11.34 22.37
CA SER A 35 -6.32 -11.47 22.61
C SER A 35 -6.71 -12.80 23.28
N ARG A 36 -5.89 -13.85 23.17
CA ARG A 36 -6.04 -15.08 23.96
C ARG A 36 -5.63 -14.85 25.42
N ASN A 37 -4.56 -14.07 25.66
CA ASN A 37 -4.07 -13.79 27.01
C ASN A 37 -4.85 -12.69 27.75
N ALA A 38 -5.37 -11.70 27.03
CA ALA A 38 -6.25 -10.69 27.57
C ALA A 38 -7.69 -11.11 27.28
N HIS A 39 -8.42 -11.58 28.30
CA HIS A 39 -9.82 -12.03 28.27
C HIS A 39 -10.79 -10.92 27.79
N SER A 40 -10.64 -10.48 26.54
CA SER A 40 -11.33 -9.35 25.93
C SER A 40 -12.44 -9.86 25.05
N ARG A 41 -13.68 -9.52 25.40
CA ARG A 41 -14.94 -10.02 24.80
C ARG A 41 -15.20 -9.59 23.35
N ASN A 42 -14.28 -8.90 22.68
CA ASN A 42 -14.44 -8.53 21.27
C ASN A 42 -13.08 -8.50 20.52
N PRO A 43 -12.63 -9.63 19.95
CA PRO A 43 -11.30 -9.75 19.33
C PRO A 43 -11.19 -9.08 17.94
N PHE A 44 -12.31 -9.00 17.21
CA PHE A 44 -12.36 -8.49 15.84
C PHE A 44 -13.11 -7.15 15.79
N GLY A 45 -12.40 -6.08 15.47
CA GLY A 45 -13.00 -4.77 15.20
C GLY A 45 -13.13 -4.52 13.71
N LEU A 46 -13.86 -3.47 13.31
CA LEU A 46 -13.89 -2.99 11.91
C LEU A 46 -12.48 -2.76 11.34
N ASP A 47 -11.53 -2.43 12.21
CA ASP A 47 -10.10 -2.34 11.93
C ASP A 47 -9.50 -3.61 11.28
N ASP A 48 -9.90 -4.80 11.73
CA ASP A 48 -9.45 -6.09 11.21
C ASP A 48 -10.06 -6.41 9.83
N LEU A 49 -11.24 -5.85 9.55
CA LEU A 49 -11.87 -5.98 8.25
C LEU A 49 -11.15 -5.10 7.21
N PHE A 50 -10.84 -3.84 7.55
CA PHE A 50 -10.12 -2.95 6.64
C PHE A 50 -8.72 -3.47 6.29
N ILE A 51 -7.98 -4.02 7.26
CA ILE A 51 -6.65 -4.57 6.99
C ILE A 51 -6.71 -5.86 6.16
N SER A 52 -7.68 -6.75 6.41
CA SER A 52 -7.79 -8.01 5.66
C SER A 52 -8.23 -7.77 4.21
N ILE A 53 -9.17 -6.85 3.99
CA ILE A 53 -9.57 -6.44 2.64
C ILE A 53 -8.39 -5.76 1.92
N GLY A 54 -7.72 -4.82 2.58
CA GLY A 54 -6.55 -4.14 2.01
C GLY A 54 -5.44 -5.12 1.61
N LEU A 55 -5.13 -6.08 2.50
CA LEU A 55 -4.13 -7.12 2.23
C LEU A 55 -4.52 -7.98 1.02
N LEU A 56 -5.77 -8.43 0.96
CA LEU A 56 -6.24 -9.31 -0.12
C LEU A 56 -6.17 -8.60 -1.47
N ILE A 57 -6.55 -7.33 -1.51
CA ILE A 57 -6.45 -6.50 -2.71
C ILE A 57 -4.98 -6.38 -3.14
N THR A 58 -4.09 -5.99 -2.23
CA THR A 58 -2.66 -5.82 -2.56
C THR A 58 -2.01 -7.13 -2.99
N LEU A 59 -2.33 -8.25 -2.36
CA LEU A 59 -1.84 -9.58 -2.76
C LEU A 59 -2.29 -9.97 -4.16
N THR A 60 -3.56 -9.72 -4.47
CA THR A 60 -4.12 -9.98 -5.80
C THR A 60 -3.43 -9.10 -6.84
N CYS A 61 -3.14 -7.84 -6.51
CA CYS A 61 -2.36 -6.93 -7.35
C CYS A 61 -0.94 -7.42 -7.61
N SER A 62 -0.20 -7.78 -6.56
CA SER A 62 1.15 -8.30 -6.69
C SER A 62 1.19 -9.61 -7.49
N ALA A 63 0.22 -10.51 -7.29
CA ALA A 63 0.15 -11.77 -8.02
C ALA A 63 -0.09 -11.55 -9.52
N ILE A 64 -0.99 -10.64 -9.89
CA ILE A 64 -1.24 -10.29 -11.30
C ILE A 64 -0.02 -9.62 -11.92
N GLN A 65 0.65 -8.70 -11.21
CA GLN A 65 1.88 -8.08 -11.70
C GLN A 65 3.03 -9.09 -11.86
N PHE A 66 3.16 -10.05 -10.95
CA PHE A 66 4.15 -11.12 -11.03
C PHE A 66 3.86 -12.08 -12.19
N TYR A 67 2.59 -12.46 -12.39
CA TYR A 67 2.15 -13.26 -13.52
C TYR A 67 2.44 -12.55 -14.85
N ASN A 68 2.14 -11.24 -14.92
CA ASN A 68 2.49 -10.43 -16.07
C ASN A 68 4.01 -10.37 -16.24
N ALA A 69 4.82 -10.12 -15.22
CA ALA A 69 6.27 -10.05 -15.34
C ALA A 69 6.91 -11.36 -15.84
N THR A 70 6.31 -12.52 -15.54
CA THR A 70 6.81 -13.85 -15.93
C THR A 70 6.26 -14.34 -17.28
N ASN A 71 5.01 -14.02 -17.62
CA ASN A 71 4.35 -14.52 -18.85
C ASN A 71 4.25 -13.48 -19.96
N SER A 72 4.32 -12.18 -19.63
CA SER A 72 4.39 -11.14 -20.65
C SER A 72 5.83 -10.97 -21.10
N ASN A 73 6.03 -10.82 -22.40
CA ASN A 73 7.28 -10.40 -23.03
C ASN A 73 7.70 -8.96 -22.62
N GLN A 74 7.56 -8.57 -21.36
CA GLN A 74 8.01 -7.29 -20.83
C GLN A 74 9.55 -7.24 -20.88
N GLY A 75 10.07 -6.77 -22.00
CA GLY A 75 11.51 -6.68 -22.27
C GLY A 75 11.88 -6.98 -23.73
N LYS A 76 11.05 -7.74 -24.46
CA LYS A 76 11.15 -7.78 -25.93
C LYS A 76 10.30 -6.62 -26.45
N ALA A 77 10.82 -5.82 -27.37
CA ALA A 77 9.99 -4.91 -28.16
C ALA A 77 8.75 -5.70 -28.57
N TYR A 78 7.56 -5.23 -28.18
CA TYR A 78 6.29 -5.95 -28.39
C TYR A 78 6.32 -6.55 -29.79
N THR A 79 6.60 -7.84 -29.89
CA THR A 79 6.69 -8.45 -31.21
C THR A 79 5.29 -8.37 -31.78
N SER A 80 5.22 -8.05 -33.07
CA SER A 80 4.03 -7.91 -33.91
C SER A 80 3.04 -9.08 -33.87
N ALA A 81 3.30 -10.10 -33.04
CA ALA A 81 2.51 -11.30 -32.83
C ALA A 81 1.40 -11.18 -31.77
N MET A 82 1.38 -10.15 -30.90
CA MET A 82 0.23 -9.93 -30.00
C MET A 82 -0.91 -9.20 -30.72
N LYS A 83 -2.08 -9.85 -30.81
CA LYS A 83 -3.31 -9.26 -31.36
C LYS A 83 -3.66 -7.99 -30.57
N ALA A 84 -3.91 -6.88 -31.29
CA ALA A 84 -4.33 -5.59 -30.73
C ALA A 84 -5.39 -5.63 -29.60
N PRO A 85 -6.45 -6.47 -29.65
CA PRO A 85 -7.44 -6.54 -28.55
C PRO A 85 -6.86 -7.01 -27.21
N GLN A 86 -5.92 -7.96 -27.22
CA GLN A 86 -5.30 -8.49 -26.00
C GLN A 86 -4.46 -7.43 -25.29
N ARG A 87 -3.85 -6.51 -26.06
CA ARG A 87 -3.08 -5.39 -25.52
C ARG A 87 -3.95 -4.37 -24.78
N ILE A 88 -5.12 -4.06 -25.32
CA ILE A 88 -6.05 -3.08 -24.72
C ILE A 88 -6.61 -3.62 -23.41
N ILE A 89 -6.97 -4.90 -23.37
CA ILE A 89 -7.48 -5.57 -22.15
C ILE A 89 -6.43 -5.54 -21.04
N GLY A 90 -5.17 -5.87 -21.37
CA GLY A 90 -4.07 -5.81 -20.40
C GLY A 90 -3.88 -4.43 -19.78
N MET A 91 -3.89 -3.37 -20.61
CA MET A 91 -3.74 -2.00 -20.10
C MET A 91 -4.94 -1.54 -19.24
N ARG A 92 -6.15 -1.99 -19.55
CA ARG A 92 -7.37 -1.73 -18.75
C ARG A 92 -7.29 -2.36 -17.37
N ILE A 93 -6.81 -3.60 -17.31
CA ILE A 93 -6.59 -4.29 -16.03
C ILE A 93 -5.53 -3.53 -15.23
N GLU A 94 -4.38 -3.21 -15.83
CA GLU A 94 -3.30 -2.49 -15.13
C GLU A 94 -3.74 -1.14 -14.56
N PHE A 95 -4.55 -0.38 -15.31
CA PHE A 95 -5.14 0.87 -14.83
C PHE A 95 -6.05 0.66 -13.62
N ALA A 96 -7.01 -0.27 -13.73
CA ALA A 96 -7.93 -0.56 -12.64
C ALA A 96 -7.20 -0.97 -11.36
N MET A 97 -6.14 -1.77 -11.51
CA MET A 97 -5.31 -2.23 -10.39
C MET A 97 -4.56 -1.06 -9.73
N THR A 98 -3.96 -0.17 -10.52
CA THR A 98 -3.24 0.99 -9.98
C THR A 98 -4.17 1.90 -9.16
N VAL A 99 -5.40 2.10 -9.63
CA VAL A 99 -6.40 2.92 -8.93
C VAL A 99 -6.91 2.25 -7.66
N ILE A 100 -7.17 0.94 -7.70
CA ILE A 100 -7.69 0.17 -6.54
C ILE A 100 -6.61 -0.06 -5.47
N GLU A 101 -5.34 -0.09 -5.85
CA GLU A 101 -4.22 -0.28 -4.92
C GLU A 101 -4.08 0.90 -3.95
N LYS A 102 -4.26 2.15 -4.41
CA LYS A 102 -4.11 3.35 -3.55
C LYS A 102 -5.00 3.33 -2.29
N PRO A 103 -6.33 3.10 -2.39
CA PRO A 103 -7.18 3.00 -1.21
C PRO A 103 -6.85 1.78 -0.33
N ALA A 104 -6.34 0.68 -0.90
CA ALA A 104 -5.88 -0.46 -0.10
C ALA A 104 -4.69 -0.07 0.81
N PHE A 105 -3.68 0.63 0.28
CA PHE A 105 -2.58 1.18 1.08
C PHE A 105 -3.08 2.16 2.16
N GLY A 106 -4.04 3.01 1.80
CA GLY A 106 -4.72 3.89 2.74
C GLY A 106 -5.40 3.16 3.89
N ALA A 107 -6.21 2.14 3.57
CA ALA A 107 -6.96 1.36 4.54
C ALA A 107 -6.05 0.65 5.56
N ILE A 108 -4.91 0.11 5.12
CA ILE A 108 -3.92 -0.52 6.00
C ILE A 108 -3.35 0.50 7.02
N LYS A 109 -2.97 1.70 6.55
CA LYS A 109 -2.46 2.79 7.40
C LYS A 109 -3.53 3.30 8.38
N LEU A 110 -4.77 3.43 7.91
CA LEU A 110 -5.89 3.85 8.76
C LEU A 110 -6.22 2.82 9.85
N SER A 111 -6.14 1.52 9.55
CA SER A 111 -6.24 0.47 10.56
C SER A 111 -5.18 0.61 11.65
N LEU A 112 -3.92 0.92 11.28
CA LEU A 112 -2.89 1.17 12.29
C LEU A 112 -3.24 2.35 13.20
N LEU A 113 -3.68 3.48 12.63
CA LEU A 113 -4.04 4.67 13.38
C LEU A 113 -5.23 4.43 14.32
N PHE A 114 -6.30 3.77 13.85
CA PHE A 114 -7.44 3.43 14.69
C PHE A 114 -7.07 2.43 15.79
N PHE A 115 -6.21 1.47 15.50
CA PHE A 115 -5.64 0.58 16.50
C PHE A 115 -4.85 1.35 17.58
N TYR A 116 -3.99 2.30 17.19
CA TYR A 116 -3.25 3.11 18.16
C TYR A 116 -4.17 3.99 18.99
N ARG A 117 -5.22 4.54 18.38
CA ARG A 117 -6.27 5.30 19.08
C ARG A 117 -6.99 4.44 20.12
N ARG A 118 -7.21 3.14 19.88
CA ARG A 118 -7.81 2.25 20.90
C ARG A 118 -6.89 2.04 22.10
N ILE A 119 -5.56 2.02 21.90
CA ILE A 119 -4.58 1.78 22.97
C ILE A 119 -4.25 3.07 23.74
N PHE A 120 -3.88 4.13 23.03
CA PHE A 120 -3.38 5.38 23.60
C PHE A 120 -4.43 6.51 23.63
N GLY A 121 -5.66 6.23 23.20
CA GLY A 121 -6.74 7.22 23.12
C GLY A 121 -7.17 7.82 24.44
N HIS A 122 -6.69 7.34 25.58
CA HIS A 122 -6.89 8.02 26.87
C HIS A 122 -6.26 9.42 26.90
N TRP A 123 -5.22 9.67 26.09
CA TRP A 123 -4.53 10.95 26.05
C TRP A 123 -5.16 11.89 25.01
N PRO A 124 -5.70 13.06 25.39
CA PRO A 124 -6.36 13.97 24.45
C PRO A 124 -5.38 14.57 23.41
N SER A 125 -4.11 14.74 23.77
CA SER A 125 -3.05 15.13 22.84
C SER A 125 -2.82 14.06 21.76
N PHE A 126 -2.85 12.78 22.14
CA PHE A 126 -2.73 11.66 21.21
C PHE A 126 -3.88 11.66 20.20
N GLN A 127 -5.11 11.85 20.67
CA GLN A 127 -6.29 11.87 19.79
C GLN A 127 -6.21 12.97 18.72
N LYS A 128 -5.73 14.18 19.10
CA LYS A 128 -5.56 15.29 18.15
C LYS A 128 -4.54 14.96 17.05
N VAL A 129 -3.36 14.48 17.44
CA VAL A 129 -2.30 14.13 16.47
C VAL A 129 -2.73 12.95 15.59
N ASN A 130 -3.38 11.93 16.19
CA ASN A 130 -3.92 10.80 15.45
C ASN A 130 -4.96 11.25 14.41
N ASN A 131 -5.92 12.11 14.78
CA ASN A 131 -6.91 12.63 13.84
C ASN A 131 -6.25 13.43 12.70
N ALA A 132 -5.24 14.24 13.00
CA ALA A 132 -4.48 14.95 11.97
C ALA A 132 -3.83 13.98 10.97
N LEU A 133 -3.19 12.90 11.46
CA LEU A 133 -2.61 11.87 10.60
C LEU A 133 -3.67 11.13 9.78
N VAL A 134 -4.82 10.80 10.35
CA VAL A 134 -5.94 10.20 9.60
C VAL A 134 -6.34 11.08 8.42
N VAL A 135 -6.53 12.38 8.66
CA VAL A 135 -6.87 13.34 7.60
C VAL A 135 -5.77 13.41 6.53
N ILE A 136 -4.50 13.46 6.94
CA ILE A 136 -3.36 13.46 6.00
C ILE A 136 -3.36 12.19 5.12
N ILE A 137 -3.57 11.01 5.70
CA ILE A 137 -3.63 9.75 4.94
C ILE A 137 -4.80 9.75 3.96
N VAL A 138 -5.98 10.21 4.38
CA VAL A 138 -7.16 10.27 3.49
C VAL A 138 -6.91 11.23 2.32
N ILE A 139 -6.38 12.43 2.59
CA ILE A 139 -6.04 13.40 1.54
C ILE A 139 -4.99 12.82 0.59
N TRP A 140 -3.98 12.15 1.13
CA TRP A 140 -2.92 11.51 0.35
C TRP A 140 -3.49 10.44 -0.60
N VAL A 141 -4.32 9.52 -0.09
CA VAL A 141 -4.99 8.48 -0.90
C VAL A 141 -5.82 9.12 -2.01
N MET A 142 -6.69 10.06 -1.65
CA MET A 142 -7.58 10.72 -2.61
C MET A 142 -6.78 11.49 -3.67
N GLY A 143 -5.69 12.16 -3.27
CA GLY A 143 -4.80 12.86 -4.18
C GLY A 143 -4.19 11.94 -5.24
N PHE A 144 -3.69 10.77 -4.84
CA PHE A 144 -3.13 9.81 -5.78
C PHE A 144 -4.18 9.11 -6.64
N VAL A 145 -5.35 8.78 -6.07
CA VAL A 145 -6.48 8.24 -6.85
C VAL A 145 -6.89 9.23 -7.95
N PHE A 146 -7.07 10.51 -7.62
CA PHE A 146 -7.40 11.52 -8.61
C PHE A 146 -6.26 11.77 -9.59
N ALA A 147 -5.01 11.75 -9.15
CA ALA A 147 -3.87 11.87 -10.04
C ALA A 147 -3.85 10.74 -11.08
N ASP A 148 -4.13 9.50 -10.69
CA ASP A 148 -4.19 8.36 -11.60
C ASP A 148 -5.42 8.44 -12.53
N LEU A 149 -6.59 8.84 -12.01
CA LEU A 149 -7.81 9.02 -12.80
C LEU A 149 -7.66 10.12 -13.86
N PHE A 150 -7.02 11.24 -13.50
CA PHE A 150 -6.87 12.41 -14.38
C PHE A 150 -5.49 12.51 -15.04
N ILE A 151 -4.69 11.44 -15.03
CA ILE A 151 -3.35 11.47 -15.62
C ILE A 151 -3.37 11.79 -17.12
N CYS A 152 -4.45 11.45 -17.82
CA CYS A 152 -4.70 11.77 -19.23
C CYS A 152 -5.80 12.83 -19.42
N GLY A 153 -6.13 13.60 -18.37
CA GLY A 153 -7.24 14.56 -18.38
C GLY A 153 -8.62 13.89 -18.50
N SER A 154 -9.52 14.48 -19.28
CA SER A 154 -10.88 13.98 -19.55
C SER A 154 -10.93 12.78 -20.50
N HIS A 155 -9.81 12.40 -21.11
CA HIS A 155 -9.74 11.41 -22.18
C HIS A 155 -8.95 10.17 -21.73
N LEU A 156 -9.61 9.33 -20.94
CA LEU A 156 -9.06 8.06 -20.46
C LEU A 156 -8.67 7.10 -21.61
N GLU A 157 -9.26 7.28 -22.79
CA GLU A 157 -8.95 6.50 -24.00
C GLU A 157 -7.49 6.62 -24.44
N TYR A 158 -6.84 7.77 -24.17
CA TYR A 158 -5.41 7.95 -24.46
C TYR A 158 -4.50 7.11 -23.55
N TYR A 159 -5.00 6.68 -22.39
CA TYR A 159 -4.27 5.77 -21.51
C TYR A 159 -4.05 4.39 -22.16
N TYR A 160 -5.03 3.94 -22.96
CA TYR A 160 -5.06 2.64 -23.64
C TYR A 160 -4.65 2.70 -25.11
N ALA A 161 -4.28 3.88 -25.62
CA ALA A 161 -3.94 4.07 -27.01
C ALA A 161 -2.74 3.18 -27.40
N LEU A 162 -2.90 2.37 -28.46
CA LEU A 162 -1.80 1.57 -29.01
C LEU A 162 -0.63 2.46 -29.50
N ASN A 163 -0.96 3.69 -29.92
CA ASN A 163 -0.02 4.71 -30.36
C ASN A 163 0.63 5.39 -29.15
N GLN A 164 1.86 4.97 -28.83
CA GLN A 164 2.62 5.50 -27.69
C GLN A 164 2.93 7.00 -27.79
N ALA A 165 3.00 7.55 -29.00
CA ALA A 165 3.19 8.98 -29.21
C ALA A 165 1.99 9.81 -28.73
N LEU A 166 0.76 9.35 -28.99
CA LEU A 166 -0.46 10.00 -28.47
C LEU A 166 -0.53 9.94 -26.94
N GLY A 167 -0.21 8.78 -26.36
CA GLY A 167 -0.22 8.62 -24.91
C GLY A 167 0.80 9.52 -24.19
N LYS A 168 1.99 9.74 -24.76
CA LYS A 168 2.98 10.66 -24.19
C LYS A 168 2.65 12.14 -24.39
N ALA A 169 1.95 12.49 -25.46
CA ALA A 169 1.59 13.87 -25.75
C ALA A 169 0.41 14.37 -24.89
N HIS A 170 -0.52 13.48 -24.53
CA HIS A 170 -1.75 13.84 -23.84
C HIS A 170 -1.83 13.36 -22.38
N CYS A 171 -0.92 12.49 -21.92
CA CYS A 171 -0.89 12.01 -20.54
C CYS A 171 0.37 12.44 -19.79
N GLY A 172 0.22 12.67 -18.49
CA GLY A 172 1.31 12.85 -17.54
C GLY A 172 2.19 11.61 -17.41
N SER A 173 3.38 11.81 -16.80
CA SER A 173 4.35 10.73 -16.62
C SER A 173 3.90 9.72 -15.57
N LYS A 174 3.42 8.56 -16.02
CA LYS A 174 3.05 7.41 -15.16
C LYS A 174 4.21 6.97 -14.25
N GLY A 175 5.44 6.97 -14.79
CA GLY A 175 6.63 6.59 -14.04
C GLY A 175 6.94 7.58 -12.91
N LEU A 176 6.78 8.89 -13.15
CA LEU A 176 6.97 9.89 -12.11
C LEU A 176 5.91 9.77 -11.02
N ALA A 177 4.64 9.58 -11.39
CA ALA A 177 3.55 9.37 -10.44
C ALA A 177 3.80 8.16 -9.54
N LEU A 178 4.29 7.05 -10.10
CA LEU A 178 4.65 5.85 -9.34
C LEU A 178 5.79 6.12 -8.36
N VAL A 179 6.87 6.78 -8.80
CA VAL A 179 8.01 7.11 -7.93
C VAL A 179 7.59 8.04 -6.79
N LEU A 180 6.78 9.06 -7.07
CA LEU A 180 6.25 9.96 -6.05
C LEU A 180 5.34 9.24 -5.07
N PHE A 181 4.49 8.35 -5.55
CA PHE A 181 3.66 7.50 -4.70
C PHE A 181 4.51 6.63 -3.77
N ALA A 182 5.51 5.92 -4.30
CA ALA A 182 6.39 5.05 -3.52
C ALA A 182 7.23 5.83 -2.49
N PHE A 183 7.73 7.01 -2.87
CA PHE A 183 8.50 7.85 -1.95
C PHE A 183 7.62 8.39 -0.80
N THR A 184 6.45 8.91 -1.14
CA THR A 184 5.53 9.49 -0.14
C THR A 184 4.83 8.44 0.71
N SER A 185 4.64 7.22 0.20
CA SER A 185 4.10 6.10 0.99
C SER A 185 5.04 5.75 2.14
N VAL A 186 6.35 5.63 1.88
CA VAL A 186 7.36 5.39 2.92
C VAL A 186 7.38 6.51 3.96
N ILE A 187 7.32 7.77 3.53
CA ILE A 187 7.27 8.91 4.45
C ILE A 187 6.04 8.84 5.36
N THR A 188 4.87 8.55 4.80
CA THR A 188 3.64 8.42 5.59
C THR A 188 3.69 7.24 6.54
N ASP A 189 4.35 6.14 6.20
CA ASP A 189 4.59 5.01 7.10
C ASP A 189 5.46 5.40 8.29
N LEU A 190 6.54 6.15 8.06
CA LEU A 190 7.40 6.66 9.14
C LEU A 190 6.59 7.51 10.13
N PHE A 191 5.69 8.37 9.64
CA PHE A 191 4.81 9.14 10.52
C PHE A 191 3.87 8.27 11.34
N VAL A 192 3.19 7.31 10.71
CA VAL A 192 2.28 6.38 11.38
C VAL A 192 3.03 5.59 12.46
N VAL A 193 4.16 4.99 12.13
CA VAL A 193 4.98 4.19 13.06
C VAL A 193 5.57 5.03 14.19
N SER A 194 5.99 6.25 13.91
CA SER A 194 6.60 7.13 14.93
C SER A 194 5.59 7.58 16.00
N LEU A 195 4.31 7.68 15.66
CA LEU A 195 3.25 8.18 16.54
C LEU A 195 3.22 7.47 17.91
N PRO A 196 3.05 6.13 18.00
CA PRO A 196 3.06 5.44 19.28
C PRO A 196 4.45 5.46 19.95
N LEU A 197 5.55 5.48 19.18
CA LEU A 197 6.90 5.48 19.74
C LEU A 197 7.18 6.73 20.58
N PHE A 198 6.74 7.91 20.13
CA PHE A 198 6.88 9.14 20.90
C PHE A 198 6.13 9.08 22.24
N TYR A 199 4.94 8.50 22.26
CA TYR A 199 4.11 8.39 23.48
C TYR A 199 4.57 7.25 24.40
N ILE A 200 5.03 6.13 23.86
CA ILE A 200 5.60 5.00 24.63
C ILE A 200 6.86 5.44 25.39
N ARG A 201 7.67 6.36 24.85
CA ARG A 201 8.81 6.92 25.60
C ARG A 201 8.39 7.64 26.88
N ARG A 202 7.16 8.14 26.96
CA ARG A 202 6.60 8.78 28.17
C ARG A 202 5.98 7.77 29.14
N LEU A 203 5.71 6.54 28.70
CA LEU A 203 5.11 5.50 29.53
C LEU A 203 6.22 4.64 30.17
N GLN A 204 6.23 4.50 31.49
CA GLN A 204 7.21 3.73 32.27
C GLN A 204 7.05 2.21 32.06
N LEU A 205 7.20 1.72 30.84
CA LEU A 205 7.22 0.29 30.52
C LEU A 205 8.61 -0.30 30.80
N ARG A 206 8.65 -1.50 31.40
CA ARG A 206 9.87 -2.32 31.51
C ARG A 206 10.54 -2.46 30.14
N ARG A 207 11.86 -2.28 30.09
CA ARG A 207 12.67 -2.16 28.85
C ARG A 207 12.40 -3.26 27.82
N SER A 208 12.11 -4.49 28.26
CA SER A 208 11.78 -5.63 27.38
C SER A 208 10.48 -5.42 26.58
N LYS A 209 9.41 -4.93 27.21
CA LYS A 209 8.14 -4.64 26.52
C LYS A 209 8.23 -3.41 25.61
N ARG A 210 9.10 -2.46 25.95
CA ARG A 210 9.41 -1.29 25.12
C ARG A 210 10.13 -1.69 23.82
N ILE A 211 11.08 -2.62 23.89
CA ILE A 211 11.80 -3.12 22.70
C ILE A 211 10.84 -3.95 21.82
N ALA A 212 10.04 -4.84 22.39
CA ALA A 212 9.05 -5.61 21.62
C ALA A 212 8.03 -4.70 20.93
N ALA A 213 7.55 -3.66 21.61
CA ALA A 213 6.70 -2.65 21.02
C ALA A 213 7.42 -1.90 19.87
N CYS A 214 8.65 -1.42 20.09
CA CYS A 214 9.42 -0.76 19.04
C CYS A 214 9.61 -1.64 17.81
N VAL A 215 9.91 -2.93 18.00
CA VAL A 215 10.08 -3.89 16.90
C VAL A 215 8.75 -4.10 16.17
N VAL A 216 7.64 -4.34 16.87
CA VAL A 216 6.32 -4.51 16.24
C VAL A 216 5.85 -3.24 15.50
N PHE A 217 6.15 -2.05 16.01
CA PHE A 217 5.81 -0.79 15.34
C PHE A 217 6.68 -0.54 14.12
N LEU A 218 7.99 -0.78 14.19
CA LEU A 218 8.89 -0.68 13.04
C LEU A 218 8.52 -1.69 11.93
N LEU A 219 8.07 -2.88 12.32
CA LEU A 219 7.58 -3.92 11.41
C LEU A 219 6.20 -3.61 10.82
N GLY A 220 5.44 -2.66 11.36
CA GLY A 220 4.10 -2.31 10.87
C GLY A 220 4.08 -1.24 9.78
N GLY A 221 5.20 -0.53 9.54
CA GLY A 221 5.31 0.52 8.53
C GLY A 221 6.28 0.19 7.39
N VAL A 222 6.45 -1.10 7.10
CA VAL A 222 7.20 -1.62 5.94
C VAL A 222 6.24 -2.45 5.09
#